data_AF-A0A0G0K5R7-F1
#
_entry.id   AF-A0A0G0K5R7-F1
#
_cell.length_a   1.000
_cell.length_b   1.000
_cell.length_c   1.000
_cell.angle_alpha   90.00
_cell.angle_beta   90.00
_cell.angle_gamma   90.00
#
_symmetry.space_group_name_H-M   'P 1'
#
loop_
_entity.id
_entity.type
_entity.pdbx_description
1 polymer ?
#
loop_
_entity_poly.entity_id
_entity_poly.type
_entity_poly.pdbx_seq_one_letter_code
_entity_poly.pdbx_strand_id
1 'polypeptide(L)'
;MAEKKKKINLAKKLGNFKKFKEAFSKNRKKSKLFVFTAFLVVFLFIIYLLRSVFLAAFINGRPITRLEVIRKLEQNQGKQTLDTLVTEKLILQEAGKSRVVIRDEQIQTEIEKIKTLVESQGTNLDQALALQGQTMENLKSNVRIQKIIEEILKEKLNVSDEEISNYFEGNKNLYGKDAKLEDFKEEIGDQLKQERLAAEFRKWIEDLKKKSKIIYFVHY
;
A
#
# COMPACT_ATOMS: atom_id res chain seq x y z
N MET A 1 -39.14 -49.02 -15.08
CA MET A 1 -38.88 -49.31 -13.64
C MET A 1 -38.12 -48.21 -12.88
N ALA A 2 -37.40 -47.29 -13.55
CA ALA A 2 -36.56 -46.27 -12.88
C ALA A 2 -37.35 -45.13 -12.19
N GLU A 3 -38.50 -44.72 -12.73
CA GLU A 3 -39.30 -43.61 -12.20
C GLU A 3 -39.96 -43.91 -10.84
N LYS A 4 -40.42 -45.15 -10.65
CA LYS A 4 -41.11 -45.58 -9.42
C LYS A 4 -40.15 -45.60 -8.22
N LYS A 5 -38.88 -45.98 -8.43
CA LYS A 5 -37.82 -45.94 -7.40
C LYS A 5 -37.43 -44.50 -7.00
N LYS A 6 -37.43 -43.56 -7.96
CA LYS A 6 -37.11 -42.14 -7.70
C LYS A 6 -38.18 -41.44 -6.84
N LYS A 7 -39.46 -41.72 -7.10
CA LYS A 7 -40.59 -41.20 -6.29
C LYS A 7 -40.61 -41.76 -4.86
N ILE A 8 -40.25 -43.03 -4.66
CA ILE A 8 -40.18 -43.67 -3.32
C ILE A 8 -39.05 -43.07 -2.47
N ASN A 9 -37.88 -42.79 -3.07
CA ASN A 9 -36.77 -42.13 -2.36
C ASN A 9 -37.09 -40.66 -2.02
N LEU A 10 -37.82 -39.95 -2.89
CA LEU A 10 -38.24 -38.58 -2.62
C LEU A 10 -39.26 -38.50 -1.47
N ALA A 11 -40.23 -39.42 -1.43
CA ALA A 11 -41.22 -39.51 -0.35
C ALA A 11 -40.57 -39.85 1.01
N LYS A 12 -39.57 -40.76 1.04
CA LYS A 12 -38.78 -41.03 2.25
C LYS A 12 -37.97 -39.81 2.72
N LYS A 13 -37.34 -39.08 1.79
CA LYS A 13 -36.56 -37.87 2.11
C LYS A 13 -37.45 -36.75 2.66
N LEU A 14 -38.64 -36.57 2.09
CA LEU A 14 -39.65 -35.63 2.56
C LEU A 14 -40.26 -36.04 3.92
N GLY A 15 -40.48 -37.33 4.15
CA GLY A 15 -40.94 -37.86 5.44
C GLY A 15 -39.92 -37.63 6.58
N ASN A 16 -38.63 -37.80 6.29
CA ASN A 16 -37.55 -37.48 7.23
C ASN A 16 -37.43 -35.97 7.48
N PHE A 17 -37.63 -35.13 6.46
CA PHE A 17 -37.63 -33.67 6.60
C PHE A 17 -38.84 -33.17 7.42
N LYS A 18 -40.00 -33.80 7.26
CA LYS A 18 -41.21 -33.47 8.02
C LYS A 18 -41.07 -33.85 9.50
N LYS A 19 -40.50 -35.03 9.80
CA LYS A 19 -40.15 -35.43 11.18
C LYS A 19 -39.09 -34.51 11.82
N PHE A 20 -38.12 -34.06 11.04
CA PHE A 20 -37.12 -33.07 11.50
C PHE A 20 -37.78 -31.72 11.82
N LYS A 21 -38.67 -31.23 10.95
CA LYS A 21 -39.43 -29.99 11.17
C LYS A 21 -40.39 -30.09 12.37
N GLU A 22 -41.03 -31.24 12.56
CA GLU A 22 -41.94 -31.50 13.68
C GLU A 22 -41.20 -31.57 15.02
N ALA A 23 -40.00 -32.18 15.08
CA ALA A 23 -39.13 -32.18 16.26
C ALA A 23 -38.69 -30.77 16.68
N PHE A 24 -38.54 -29.84 15.72
CA PHE A 24 -38.23 -28.42 15.98
C PHE A 24 -39.46 -27.56 16.31
N SER A 25 -40.69 -28.05 16.08
CA SER A 25 -41.91 -27.22 16.16
C SER A 25 -42.72 -27.35 17.47
N LYS A 26 -42.49 -28.37 18.29
CA LYS A 26 -43.40 -28.71 19.39
C LYS A 26 -43.20 -27.94 20.70
N ASN A 27 -42.31 -26.93 20.74
CA ASN A 27 -42.12 -26.13 21.95
C ASN A 27 -41.56 -24.72 21.66
N ARG A 28 -42.42 -23.76 21.27
CA ARG A 28 -42.02 -22.40 20.84
C ARG A 28 -41.19 -21.60 21.87
N LYS A 29 -41.29 -21.88 23.17
CA LYS A 29 -40.44 -21.24 24.21
C LYS A 29 -39.04 -21.87 24.26
N LYS A 30 -38.92 -23.20 24.13
CA LYS A 30 -37.61 -23.88 24.07
C LYS A 30 -36.88 -23.67 22.74
N SER A 31 -37.60 -23.48 21.63
CA SER A 31 -36.99 -23.14 20.35
C SER A 31 -36.41 -21.71 20.32
N LYS A 32 -37.08 -20.73 20.94
CA LYS A 32 -36.51 -19.38 21.14
C LYS A 32 -35.26 -19.42 22.03
N LEU A 33 -35.28 -20.21 23.10
CA LEU A 33 -34.11 -20.42 23.96
C LEU A 33 -32.94 -21.07 23.18
N PHE A 34 -33.24 -22.06 22.34
CA PHE A 34 -32.24 -22.75 21.51
C PHE A 34 -31.63 -21.85 20.44
N VAL A 35 -32.44 -21.00 19.80
CA VAL A 35 -31.96 -19.99 18.85
C VAL A 35 -31.10 -18.93 19.55
N PHE A 36 -31.51 -18.50 20.76
CA PHE A 36 -30.72 -17.57 21.55
C PHE A 36 -29.38 -18.18 22.00
N THR A 37 -29.35 -19.43 22.46
CA THR A 37 -28.10 -20.11 22.83
C THR A 37 -27.21 -20.34 21.62
N ALA A 38 -27.77 -20.73 20.47
CA ALA A 38 -27.01 -20.85 19.23
C ALA A 38 -26.42 -19.50 18.79
N PHE A 39 -27.21 -18.43 18.88
CA PHE A 39 -26.72 -17.07 18.61
C PHE A 39 -25.60 -16.66 19.58
N LEU A 40 -25.73 -16.98 20.87
CA LEU A 40 -24.72 -16.67 21.88
C LEU A 40 -23.41 -17.44 21.64
N VAL A 41 -23.49 -18.72 21.24
CA VAL A 41 -22.32 -19.52 20.85
C VAL A 41 -21.66 -18.95 19.59
N VAL A 42 -22.44 -18.59 18.57
CA VAL A 42 -21.91 -17.94 17.35
C VAL A 42 -21.31 -16.58 17.67
N PHE A 43 -21.91 -15.80 18.57
CA PHE A 43 -21.39 -14.51 19.02
C PHE A 43 -20.06 -14.66 19.78
N LEU A 44 -19.96 -15.63 20.69
CA LEU A 44 -18.71 -15.95 21.37
C LEU A 44 -17.65 -16.48 20.40
N PHE A 45 -18.04 -17.24 19.38
CA PHE A 45 -17.15 -17.71 18.31
C PHE A 45 -16.65 -16.54 17.45
N ILE A 46 -17.52 -15.58 17.11
CA ILE A 46 -17.15 -14.36 16.39
C ILE A 46 -16.21 -13.51 17.24
N ILE A 47 -16.48 -13.32 18.53
CA ILE A 47 -15.57 -12.63 19.46
C ILE A 47 -14.23 -13.37 19.52
N TYR A 48 -14.25 -14.70 19.57
CA TYR A 48 -13.04 -15.52 19.55
C TYR A 48 -12.22 -15.28 18.28
N LEU A 49 -12.87 -15.23 17.10
CA LEU A 49 -12.21 -14.91 15.83
C LEU A 49 -11.73 -13.45 15.75
N LEU A 50 -12.42 -12.51 16.41
CA LEU A 50 -12.04 -11.09 16.48
C LEU A 50 -10.94 -10.81 17.52
N ARG A 51 -10.50 -11.78 18.32
CA ARG A 51 -9.47 -11.57 19.36
C ARG A 51 -8.19 -10.96 18.79
N SER A 52 -7.75 -11.40 17.61
CA SER A 52 -6.55 -10.88 16.93
C SER A 52 -6.71 -9.43 16.43
N VAL A 53 -7.95 -8.94 16.27
CA VAL A 53 -8.22 -7.55 15.83
C VAL A 53 -8.05 -6.55 16.98
N PHE A 54 -8.20 -6.98 18.23
CA PHE A 54 -8.10 -6.12 19.42
C PHE A 54 -6.87 -6.41 20.28
N LEU A 55 -6.40 -7.66 20.33
CA LEU A 55 -5.29 -8.11 21.15
C LEU A 55 -4.08 -8.42 20.26
N ALA A 56 -2.93 -7.86 20.61
CA ALA A 56 -1.66 -8.07 19.91
C ALA A 56 -0.86 -9.22 20.54
N ALA A 57 -0.82 -9.30 21.88
CA ALA A 57 -0.10 -10.34 22.60
C ALA A 57 -0.64 -10.54 24.01
N PHE A 58 -0.21 -11.61 24.69
CA PHE A 58 -0.39 -11.81 26.13
C PHE A 58 0.99 -12.07 26.77
N ILE A 59 1.26 -11.42 27.90
CA ILE A 59 2.48 -11.63 28.69
C ILE A 59 2.04 -11.94 30.12
N ASN A 60 2.27 -13.17 30.59
CA ASN A 60 1.94 -13.62 31.94
C ASN A 60 0.49 -13.30 32.35
N GLY A 61 -0.48 -13.51 31.45
CA GLY A 61 -1.89 -13.23 31.68
C GLY A 61 -2.32 -11.76 31.52
N ARG A 62 -1.40 -10.85 31.20
CA ARG A 62 -1.72 -9.45 30.86
C ARG A 62 -1.76 -9.26 29.35
N PRO A 63 -2.87 -8.80 28.76
CA PRO A 63 -2.95 -8.53 27.33
C PRO A 63 -2.20 -7.25 26.95
N ILE A 64 -1.51 -7.27 25.82
CA ILE A 64 -1.10 -6.10 25.05
C ILE A 64 -2.14 -5.87 23.98
N THR A 65 -2.73 -4.69 23.95
CA THR A 65 -3.79 -4.36 22.98
C THR A 65 -3.20 -3.79 21.69
N ARG A 66 -3.90 -3.98 20.55
CA ARG A 66 -3.49 -3.35 19.30
C ARG A 66 -3.53 -1.82 19.38
N LEU A 67 -4.43 -1.25 20.18
CA LEU A 67 -4.49 0.20 20.40
C LEU A 67 -3.24 0.72 21.11
N GLU A 68 -2.71 -0.03 22.07
CA GLU A 68 -1.44 0.31 22.74
C GLU A 68 -0.27 0.31 21.75
N VAL A 69 -0.19 -0.71 20.88
CA VAL A 69 0.81 -0.78 19.81
C VAL A 69 0.67 0.41 18.85
N ILE A 70 -0.55 0.69 18.37
CA ILE A 70 -0.83 1.80 17.45
C ILE A 70 -0.45 3.13 18.09
N ARG A 71 -0.86 3.40 19.34
CA ARG A 71 -0.48 4.61 20.06
C ARG A 71 1.04 4.75 20.19
N LYS A 72 1.75 3.64 20.42
CA LYS A 72 3.22 3.67 20.48
C LYS A 72 3.86 3.96 19.12
N LEU A 73 3.30 3.42 18.03
CA LEU A 73 3.73 3.73 16.67
C LEU A 73 3.44 5.18 16.30
N GLU A 74 2.25 5.68 16.65
CA GLU A 74 1.84 7.08 16.45
C GLU A 74 2.75 8.05 17.21
N GLN A 75 3.10 7.74 18.46
CA GLN A 75 4.08 8.52 19.22
C GLN A 75 5.46 8.56 18.56
N ASN A 76 5.90 7.44 18.00
CA ASN A 76 7.25 7.35 17.43
C ASN A 76 7.34 7.92 16.01
N GLN A 77 6.32 7.72 15.17
CA GLN A 77 6.37 7.98 13.73
C GLN A 77 5.09 8.63 13.17
N GLY A 78 4.03 8.78 13.96
CA GLY A 78 2.72 9.25 13.49
C GLY A 78 2.77 10.61 12.79
N LYS A 79 3.53 11.57 13.33
CA LYS A 79 3.72 12.89 12.71
C LYS A 79 4.32 12.78 11.31
N GLN A 80 5.39 12.00 11.15
CA GLN A 80 6.06 11.82 9.87
C GLN A 80 5.17 11.05 8.89
N THR A 81 4.53 9.96 9.34
CA THR A 81 3.60 9.19 8.51
C THR A 81 2.44 10.05 8.02
N LEU A 82 1.84 10.87 8.89
CA LEU A 82 0.76 11.76 8.50
C LEU A 82 1.23 12.81 7.47
N ASP A 83 2.41 13.40 7.66
CA ASP A 83 2.96 14.37 6.69
C ASP A 83 3.24 13.74 5.32
N THR A 84 3.78 12.51 5.29
CA THR A 84 3.95 11.74 4.05
C THR A 84 2.61 11.50 3.37
N LEU A 85 1.60 11.03 4.10
CA LEU A 85 0.26 10.78 3.55
C LEU A 85 -0.40 12.06 3.02
N VAL A 86 -0.27 13.18 3.73
CA VAL A 86 -0.74 14.48 3.26
C VAL A 86 -0.05 14.85 1.95
N THR A 87 1.27 14.70 1.89
CA THR A 87 2.07 15.00 0.69
C THR A 87 1.65 14.14 -0.50
N GLU A 88 1.49 12.82 -0.31
CA GLU A 88 0.99 11.90 -1.35
C GLU A 88 -0.39 12.31 -1.86
N LYS A 89 -1.32 12.65 -0.95
CA LYS A 89 -2.66 13.10 -1.35
C LYS A 89 -2.64 14.40 -2.13
N LEU A 90 -1.79 15.35 -1.75
CA LEU A 90 -1.60 16.60 -2.50
C LEU A 90 -1.07 16.34 -3.90
N ILE A 91 -0.08 15.46 -4.04
CA ILE A 91 0.48 15.07 -5.35
C ILE A 91 -0.61 14.48 -6.24
N LEU A 92 -1.39 13.52 -5.74
CA LEU A 92 -2.48 12.89 -6.49
C LEU A 92 -3.58 13.88 -6.88
N GLN A 93 -3.92 14.82 -5.99
CA GLN A 93 -4.88 15.87 -6.30
C GLN A 93 -4.37 16.80 -7.39
N GLU A 94 -3.10 17.20 -7.32
CA GLU A 94 -2.49 18.07 -8.33
C GLU A 94 -2.38 17.37 -9.68
N ALA A 95 -2.04 16.08 -9.71
CA ALA A 95 -2.07 15.27 -10.93
C ALA A 95 -3.45 15.30 -11.59
N GLY A 96 -4.51 15.16 -10.80
CA GLY A 96 -5.89 15.26 -11.28
C GLY A 96 -6.22 16.64 -11.87
N LYS A 97 -5.80 17.73 -11.22
CA LYS A 97 -6.00 19.11 -11.72
C LYS A 97 -5.24 19.37 -13.02
N SER A 98 -3.99 18.90 -13.08
CA SER A 98 -3.11 19.05 -14.23
C SER A 98 -3.37 18.03 -15.32
N ARG A 99 -4.38 17.15 -15.15
CA ARG A 99 -4.75 16.07 -16.08
C ARG A 99 -3.59 15.14 -16.44
N VAL A 100 -2.68 14.96 -15.49
CA VAL A 100 -1.55 14.02 -15.61
C VAL A 100 -2.07 12.62 -15.28
N VAL A 101 -1.97 11.73 -16.26
CA VAL A 101 -2.36 10.33 -16.11
C VAL A 101 -1.17 9.45 -16.49
N ILE A 102 -0.68 8.68 -15.52
CA ILE A 102 0.38 7.70 -15.74
C ILE A 102 -0.27 6.39 -16.17
N ARG A 103 0.10 5.90 -17.35
CA ARG A 103 -0.41 4.64 -17.87
C ARG A 103 0.27 3.46 -17.20
N ASP A 104 -0.43 2.33 -17.12
CA ASP A 104 0.09 1.13 -16.47
C ASP A 104 1.34 0.58 -17.19
N GLU A 105 1.50 0.79 -18.49
CA GLU A 105 2.72 0.38 -19.21
C GLU A 105 3.95 1.14 -18.75
N GLN A 106 3.80 2.42 -18.37
CA GLN A 106 4.90 3.22 -17.82
C GLN A 106 5.32 2.71 -16.45
N ILE A 107 4.35 2.29 -15.64
CA ILE A 107 4.59 1.69 -14.32
C ILE A 107 5.27 0.33 -14.49
N GLN A 108 4.78 -0.50 -15.40
CA GLN A 108 5.35 -1.82 -15.64
C GLN A 108 6.80 -1.72 -16.14
N THR A 109 7.08 -0.76 -17.04
CA THR A 109 8.44 -0.53 -17.53
C THR A 109 9.41 -0.21 -16.40
N GLU A 110 9.00 0.63 -15.44
CA GLU A 110 9.84 0.95 -14.27
C GLU A 110 9.98 -0.26 -13.33
N ILE A 111 8.92 -1.03 -13.13
CA ILE A 111 8.97 -2.26 -12.33
C ILE A 111 9.92 -3.29 -12.93
N GLU A 112 9.94 -3.46 -14.26
CA GLU A 112 10.89 -4.36 -14.91
C GLU A 112 12.34 -3.89 -14.69
N LYS A 113 12.62 -2.58 -14.74
CA LYS A 113 13.95 -2.05 -14.41
C LYS A 113 14.35 -2.38 -12.97
N ILE A 114 13.44 -2.14 -12.01
CA ILE A 114 13.66 -2.46 -10.60
C ILE A 114 13.88 -3.96 -10.43
N LYS A 115 13.09 -4.79 -11.11
CA LYS A 115 13.23 -6.24 -11.09
C LYS A 115 14.60 -6.68 -11.61
N THR A 116 15.05 -6.18 -12.76
CA THR A 116 16.38 -6.48 -13.30
C THR A 116 17.50 -6.06 -12.35
N LEU A 117 17.37 -4.91 -11.68
CA LEU A 117 18.34 -4.44 -10.69
C LEU A 117 18.37 -5.33 -9.43
N VAL A 118 17.22 -5.86 -9.01
CA VAL A 118 17.14 -6.78 -7.87
C VAL A 118 17.69 -8.16 -8.23
N GLU A 119 17.39 -8.63 -9.45
CA GLU A 119 17.89 -9.90 -9.99
C GLU A 119 19.41 -9.90 -10.16
N SER A 120 20.01 -8.77 -10.55
CA SER A 120 21.47 -8.63 -10.62
C SER A 120 22.15 -8.72 -9.25
N GLN A 121 21.41 -8.52 -8.15
CA GLN A 121 21.87 -8.68 -6.78
C GLN A 121 21.64 -10.10 -6.22
N GLY A 122 21.11 -11.02 -7.04
CA GLY A 122 20.96 -12.43 -6.68
C GLY A 122 19.69 -12.78 -5.92
N THR A 123 18.67 -11.93 -5.92
CA THR A 123 17.33 -12.24 -5.38
C THR A 123 16.25 -11.88 -6.39
N ASN A 124 14.98 -12.21 -6.12
CA ASN A 124 13.87 -11.76 -6.95
C ASN A 124 13.07 -10.66 -6.25
N LEU A 125 12.33 -9.89 -7.04
CA LEU A 125 11.59 -8.73 -6.54
C LEU A 125 10.58 -9.09 -5.44
N ASP A 126 9.87 -10.20 -5.56
CA ASP A 126 8.85 -10.60 -4.57
C ASP A 126 9.47 -10.92 -3.21
N GLN A 127 10.62 -11.60 -3.20
CA GLN A 127 11.38 -11.86 -1.98
C GLN A 127 11.93 -10.58 -1.36
N ALA A 128 12.50 -9.69 -2.18
CA ALA A 128 13.01 -8.40 -1.70
C ALA A 128 11.90 -7.56 -1.06
N LEU A 129 10.72 -7.51 -1.67
CA LEU A 129 9.55 -6.83 -1.12
C LEU A 129 9.09 -7.46 0.20
N ALA A 130 9.00 -8.79 0.26
CA ALA A 130 8.59 -9.51 1.46
C ALA A 130 9.55 -9.26 2.65
N LEU A 131 10.86 -9.22 2.40
CA LEU A 131 11.88 -8.91 3.42
C LEU A 131 11.72 -7.50 3.99
N GLN A 132 11.26 -6.55 3.17
CA GLN A 132 11.00 -5.17 3.58
C GLN A 132 9.58 -4.97 4.14
N GLY A 133 8.76 -6.03 4.23
CA GLY A 133 7.35 -5.93 4.60
C GLY A 133 6.50 -5.12 3.61
N GLN A 134 6.95 -5.04 2.35
CA GLN A 134 6.29 -4.31 1.26
C GLN A 134 5.47 -5.26 0.39
N THR A 135 4.52 -4.68 -0.35
CA THR A 135 3.71 -5.39 -1.33
C THR A 135 3.99 -4.86 -2.74
N MET A 136 3.70 -5.69 -3.75
CA MET A 136 3.75 -5.25 -5.16
C MET A 136 2.82 -4.06 -5.42
N GLU A 137 1.68 -3.99 -4.73
CA GLU A 137 0.75 -2.86 -4.83
C GLU A 137 1.36 -1.57 -4.29
N ASN A 138 2.04 -1.62 -3.13
CA ASN A 138 2.75 -0.47 -2.58
C ASN A 138 3.85 -0.01 -3.54
N LEU A 139 4.62 -0.93 -4.11
CA LEU A 139 5.65 -0.61 -5.10
C LEU A 139 5.04 0.10 -6.32
N LYS A 140 3.95 -0.44 -6.88
CA LYS A 140 3.21 0.17 -7.99
C LYS A 140 2.72 1.57 -7.64
N SER A 141 2.20 1.77 -6.43
CA SER A 141 1.75 3.07 -5.94
C SER A 141 2.91 4.07 -5.89
N ASN A 142 4.05 3.67 -5.32
CA ASN A 142 5.24 4.51 -5.19
C ASN A 142 5.80 4.91 -6.57
N VAL A 143 5.92 3.95 -7.49
CA VAL A 143 6.34 4.21 -8.88
C VAL A 143 5.38 5.19 -9.55
N ARG A 144 4.06 5.02 -9.37
CA ARG A 144 3.07 5.96 -9.93
C ARG A 144 3.26 7.37 -9.40
N ILE A 145 3.43 7.54 -8.08
CA ILE A 145 3.70 8.84 -7.46
C ILE A 145 4.98 9.46 -8.03
N GLN A 146 6.06 8.69 -8.13
CA GLN A 146 7.31 9.15 -8.72
C GLN A 146 7.11 9.64 -10.16
N LYS A 147 6.42 8.85 -11.00
CA LYS A 147 6.15 9.24 -12.39
C LYS A 147 5.27 10.48 -12.51
N ILE A 148 4.30 10.66 -11.62
CA ILE A 148 3.50 11.89 -11.55
C ILE A 148 4.40 13.10 -11.29
N ILE A 149 5.30 13.00 -10.31
CA ILE A 149 6.21 14.09 -9.96
C ILE A 149 7.12 14.41 -11.15
N GLU A 150 7.72 13.39 -11.78
CA GLU A 150 8.56 13.54 -12.96
C GLU A 150 7.82 14.26 -14.10
N GLU A 151 6.58 13.89 -14.38
CA GLU A 151 5.79 14.48 -15.46
C GLU A 151 5.37 15.92 -15.15
N ILE A 152 4.92 16.20 -13.92
CA ILE A 152 4.53 17.56 -13.51
C ILE A 152 5.72 18.52 -13.53
N LEU A 153 6.89 18.06 -13.09
CA LEU A 153 8.08 18.90 -12.98
C LEU A 153 8.95 18.89 -14.24
N LYS A 154 8.60 18.09 -15.26
CA LYS A 154 9.40 17.81 -16.46
C LYS A 154 10.04 19.05 -17.09
N GLU A 155 9.26 20.11 -17.28
CA GLU A 155 9.73 21.36 -17.89
C GLU A 155 10.85 22.03 -17.10
N LYS A 156 10.86 21.84 -15.77
CA LYS A 156 11.87 22.38 -14.87
C LYS A 156 13.11 21.51 -14.75
N LEU A 157 13.15 20.32 -15.34
CA LEU A 157 14.25 19.36 -15.22
C LEU A 157 15.27 19.45 -16.37
N ASN A 158 15.09 20.38 -17.32
CA ASN A 158 15.96 20.49 -18.49
C ASN A 158 17.35 20.99 -18.11
N VAL A 159 18.37 20.13 -18.17
CA VAL A 159 19.78 20.47 -17.94
C VAL A 159 20.44 20.84 -19.27
N SER A 160 21.16 21.95 -19.29
CA SER A 160 21.90 22.43 -20.46
C SER A 160 23.33 21.86 -20.53
N ASP A 161 23.89 21.81 -21.73
CA ASP A 161 25.28 21.39 -21.96
C ASP A 161 26.29 22.30 -21.24
N GLU A 162 25.98 23.58 -21.11
CA GLU A 162 26.81 24.54 -20.37
C GLU A 162 26.86 24.20 -18.88
N GLU A 163 25.72 23.83 -18.28
CA GLU A 163 25.67 23.40 -16.87
C GLU A 163 26.46 22.12 -16.64
N ILE A 164 26.40 21.16 -17.57
CA ILE A 164 27.18 19.93 -17.51
C ILE A 164 28.68 20.23 -17.61
N SER A 165 29.08 21.10 -18.55
CA SER A 165 30.48 21.50 -18.71
C SER A 165 31.00 22.22 -17.46
N ASN A 166 30.23 23.16 -16.92
CA ASN A 166 30.60 23.88 -15.70
C ASN A 166 30.73 22.94 -14.49
N TYR A 167 29.84 21.95 -14.37
CA TYR A 167 29.92 20.96 -13.31
C TYR A 167 31.17 20.07 -13.45
N PHE A 168 31.47 19.59 -14.66
CA PHE A 168 32.68 18.80 -14.91
C PHE A 168 33.95 19.58 -14.59
N GLU A 169 34.06 20.82 -15.07
CA GLU A 169 35.21 21.71 -14.83
C GLU A 169 35.40 22.03 -13.34
N GLY A 170 34.30 22.35 -12.64
CA GLY A 170 34.32 22.63 -11.21
C GLY A 170 34.67 21.43 -10.33
N ASN A 171 34.47 20.21 -10.85
CA ASN A 171 34.67 18.96 -10.11
C ASN A 171 35.74 18.04 -10.73
N LYS A 172 36.66 18.57 -11.57
CA LYS A 172 37.71 17.80 -12.26
C LYS A 172 38.49 16.82 -11.37
N ASN A 173 38.68 17.18 -10.10
CA ASN A 173 39.38 16.35 -9.12
C ASN A 173 38.69 14.99 -8.88
N LEU A 174 37.38 14.87 -9.15
CA LEU A 174 36.61 13.64 -8.97
C LEU A 174 36.80 12.63 -10.12
N TYR A 175 37.23 13.10 -11.30
CA TYR A 175 37.25 12.29 -12.53
C TYR A 175 38.65 11.81 -12.92
N GLY A 176 39.70 12.40 -12.34
CA GLY A 176 41.09 12.07 -12.64
C GLY A 176 41.69 12.95 -13.74
N LYS A 177 43.02 12.91 -13.89
CA LYS A 177 43.77 13.86 -14.73
C LYS A 177 43.48 13.76 -16.23
N ASP A 178 43.12 12.58 -16.71
CA ASP A 178 42.92 12.30 -18.14
C ASP A 178 41.44 12.18 -18.53
N ALA A 179 40.52 12.54 -17.62
CA ALA A 179 39.09 12.49 -17.85
C ALA A 179 38.65 13.47 -18.95
N LYS A 180 37.75 13.01 -19.83
CA LYS A 180 37.10 13.85 -20.84
C LYS A 180 35.64 14.05 -20.50
N LEU A 181 35.11 15.24 -20.77
CA LEU A 181 33.72 15.56 -20.48
C LEU A 181 32.75 14.58 -21.16
N GLU A 182 33.06 14.17 -22.40
CA GLU A 182 32.24 13.26 -23.18
C GLU A 182 32.00 11.92 -22.49
N ASP A 183 32.97 11.43 -21.72
CA ASP A 183 32.88 10.15 -21.01
C ASP A 183 31.91 10.21 -19.81
N PHE A 184 31.68 11.41 -19.27
CA PHE A 184 30.87 11.64 -18.06
C PHE A 184 29.61 12.49 -18.31
N LYS A 185 29.39 12.97 -19.55
CA LYS A 185 28.31 13.92 -19.87
C LYS A 185 26.93 13.39 -19.48
N GLU A 186 26.65 12.11 -19.75
CA GLU A 186 25.37 11.48 -19.40
C GLU A 186 25.19 11.36 -17.89
N GLU A 187 26.19 10.85 -17.17
CA GLU A 187 26.16 10.69 -15.72
C GLU A 187 25.98 12.03 -14.99
N ILE A 188 26.73 13.06 -15.41
CA ILE A 188 26.62 14.42 -14.87
C ILE A 188 25.25 15.00 -15.18
N GLY A 189 24.76 14.83 -16.42
CA GLY A 189 23.43 15.28 -16.81
C GLY A 189 22.34 14.66 -15.94
N ASP A 190 22.40 13.35 -15.71
CA ASP A 190 21.46 12.64 -14.85
C ASP A 190 21.58 13.08 -13.39
N GLN A 191 22.78 13.25 -12.86
CA GLN A 191 22.99 13.75 -11.50
C GLN A 191 22.37 15.15 -11.32
N LEU A 192 22.68 16.10 -12.21
CA LEU A 192 22.13 17.45 -12.17
C LEU A 192 20.61 17.45 -12.28
N LYS A 193 20.06 16.54 -13.10
CA LYS A 193 18.61 16.37 -13.24
C LYS A 193 17.99 15.86 -11.94
N GLN A 194 18.60 14.90 -11.26
CA GLN A 194 18.12 14.39 -9.97
C GLN A 194 18.20 15.45 -8.86
N GLU A 195 19.30 16.21 -8.81
CA GLU A 195 19.46 17.31 -7.87
C GLU A 195 18.38 18.39 -8.08
N ARG A 196 18.15 18.74 -9.34
CA ARG A 196 17.12 19.72 -9.72
C ARG A 196 15.72 19.20 -9.42
N LEU A 197 15.44 17.93 -9.69
CA LEU A 197 14.18 17.29 -9.34
C LEU A 197 13.93 17.39 -7.83
N ALA A 198 14.92 17.04 -7.01
CA ALA A 198 14.80 17.13 -5.56
C ALA A 198 14.56 18.58 -5.09
N ALA A 199 15.25 19.56 -5.68
CA ALA A 199 15.09 20.97 -5.35
C ALA A 199 13.70 21.51 -5.74
N GLU A 200 13.26 21.23 -6.96
CA GLU A 200 11.96 21.68 -7.46
C GLU A 200 10.81 20.95 -6.78
N PHE A 201 10.97 19.67 -6.44
CA PHE A 201 10.00 18.91 -5.65
C PHE A 201 9.78 19.55 -4.26
N ARG A 202 10.87 19.89 -3.54
CA ARG A 202 10.76 20.56 -2.24
C ARG A 202 9.95 21.85 -2.33
N LYS A 203 10.30 22.75 -3.26
CA LYS A 203 9.59 24.01 -3.48
C LYS A 203 8.12 23.77 -3.86
N TRP A 204 7.88 22.86 -4.79
CA TRP A 204 6.54 22.54 -5.28
C TRP A 204 5.63 21.99 -4.19
N ILE A 205 6.11 21.06 -3.36
CA ILE A 205 5.33 20.54 -2.23
C ILE A 205 5.06 21.60 -1.18
N GLU A 206 6.03 22.46 -0.86
CA GLU A 206 5.79 23.58 0.05
C GLU A 206 4.69 24.52 -0.47
N ASP A 207 4.72 24.84 -1.76
CA ASP A 207 3.71 25.67 -2.39
C ASP A 207 2.34 24.99 -2.41
N LEU A 208 2.28 23.69 -2.68
CA LEU A 208 1.04 22.93 -2.61
C LEU A 208 0.48 22.91 -1.19
N LYS A 209 1.31 22.67 -0.17
CA LYS A 209 0.90 22.71 1.24
C LYS A 209 0.35 24.09 1.62
N LYS A 210 1.01 25.18 1.23
CA LYS A 210 0.57 26.57 1.50
C LYS A 210 -0.77 26.91 0.81
N LYS A 211 -0.97 26.44 -0.42
CA LYS A 211 -2.19 26.70 -1.20
C LYS A 211 -3.37 25.81 -0.80
N SER A 212 -3.12 24.78 0.01
CA SER A 212 -4.12 23.78 0.36
C SER A 212 -4.67 24.01 1.77
N LYS A 213 -5.98 23.83 1.93
CA LYS A 213 -6.62 23.86 3.25
C LYS A 213 -6.47 22.49 3.92
N ILE A 214 -5.46 22.35 4.76
CA ILE A 214 -5.20 21.12 5.50
C ILE A 214 -5.77 21.28 6.92
N ILE A 215 -6.72 20.40 7.29
CA ILE A 215 -7.32 20.37 8.64
C ILE A 215 -6.81 19.12 9.35
N TYR A 216 -6.14 19.32 10.47
CA TYR A 216 -5.63 18.24 11.31
C TYR A 216 -6.61 17.99 12.47
N PHE A 217 -7.02 16.74 12.64
CA PHE A 217 -7.88 16.30 13.76
C PHE A 217 -7.09 15.64 14.89
N VAL A 218 -5.82 15.29 14.63
CA VAL A 218 -4.92 14.64 15.56
C VAL A 218 -3.56 15.32 15.46
N HIS A 219 -2.93 15.54 16.61
CA HIS A 219 -1.56 16.01 16.72
C HIS A 219 -0.77 14.94 17.46
N TYR A 220 0.25 14.41 16.79
CA TYR A 220 1.16 13.38 17.29
C TYR A 220 2.37 14.00 17.97
#